data_AF-A0A9D6MJX4-F1
#
_entry.id   AF-A0A9D6MJX4-F1
#
_cell.length_a   1.000
_cell.length_b   1.000
_cell.length_c   1.000
_cell.angle_alpha   90.00
_cell.angle_beta   90.00
_cell.angle_gamma   90.00
#
_symmetry.space_group_name_H-M   'P 1'
#
loop_
_entity.id
_entity.type
_entity.pdbx_description
1 polymer ?
#
loop_
_entity_poly.entity_id
_entity_poly.type
_entity_poly.pdbx_seq_one_letter_code
_entity_poly.pdbx_strand_id
1 'polypeptide(L)'
;MTGREWIEKAFDRLFDTAARKLSVECGAAEKDEARRRFEERFSTLLDALKQLDLRELPEEAVQGMEEAIEKLSGVELVALLASVPLVTQAQEMLRMLAYRAAEQRLLDHYIRSADDRYGGS
;
A
#
# COMPACT_ATOMS: atom_id res chain seq x y z
N MET A 1 -22.34 -2.54 6.77
CA MET A 1 -21.32 -2.59 5.70
C MET A 1 -20.01 -2.87 6.38
N THR A 2 -19.23 -3.82 5.86
CA THR A 2 -17.90 -4.09 6.42
C THR A 2 -16.96 -2.90 6.17
N GLY A 3 -15.89 -2.78 6.94
CA GLY A 3 -14.87 -1.76 6.69
C GLY A 3 -14.30 -1.81 5.28
N ARG A 4 -14.20 -3.00 4.69
CA ARG A 4 -13.77 -3.20 3.29
C ARG A 4 -14.71 -2.49 2.31
N GLU A 5 -16.01 -2.68 2.42
CA GLU A 5 -17.01 -2.07 1.52
C GLU A 5 -16.98 -0.54 1.61
N TRP A 6 -16.72 0.00 2.80
CA TRP A 6 -16.53 1.44 2.99
C TRP A 6 -15.28 1.98 2.30
N ILE A 7 -14.17 1.25 2.37
CA ILE A 7 -12.92 1.63 1.66
C ILE A 7 -13.11 1.53 0.15
N GLU A 8 -13.79 0.50 -0.35
CA GLU A 8 -14.11 0.36 -1.78
C GLU A 8 -14.96 1.52 -2.30
N LYS A 9 -15.92 2.01 -1.50
CA LYS A 9 -16.71 3.21 -1.83
C LYS A 9 -15.88 4.49 -1.78
N ALA A 10 -14.94 4.61 -0.85
CA ALA A 10 -13.99 5.73 -0.78
C ALA A 10 -13.09 5.76 -2.02
N PHE A 11 -12.60 4.58 -2.44
CA PHE A 11 -11.79 4.42 -3.64
C PHE A 11 -12.52 4.97 -4.88
N ASP A 12 -13.80 4.66 -5.04
CA ASP A 12 -14.57 5.13 -6.20
C ASP A 12 -14.62 6.64 -6.32
N ARG A 13 -14.86 7.32 -5.20
CA ARG A 13 -14.93 8.79 -5.13
C ARG A 13 -13.59 9.43 -5.44
N LEU A 14 -12.52 8.90 -4.87
CA LEU A 14 -11.16 9.42 -5.07
C LEU A 14 -10.68 9.16 -6.50
N PHE A 15 -11.00 7.99 -7.06
CA PHE A 15 -10.69 7.65 -8.44
C PHE A 15 -11.39 8.60 -9.42
N ASP A 16 -12.69 8.85 -9.23
CA ASP A 16 -13.46 9.75 -10.10
C ASP A 16 -12.96 11.20 -10.02
N THR A 17 -12.58 11.65 -8.82
CA THR A 17 -11.97 12.98 -8.61
C THR A 17 -10.62 13.08 -9.34
N ALA A 18 -9.76 12.08 -9.20
CA ALA A 18 -8.47 12.05 -9.89
C ALA A 18 -8.61 11.96 -11.42
N ALA A 19 -9.50 11.09 -11.93
CA ALA A 19 -9.74 10.94 -13.36
C ALA A 19 -10.24 12.24 -13.99
N ARG A 20 -11.16 12.93 -13.32
CA ARG A 20 -11.65 14.25 -13.73
C ARG A 20 -10.53 15.29 -13.75
N LYS A 21 -9.68 15.31 -12.71
CA LYS A 21 -8.56 16.25 -12.61
C LYS A 21 -7.55 16.08 -13.76
N LEU A 22 -7.36 14.84 -14.20
CA LEU A 22 -6.46 14.49 -15.30
C LEU A 22 -7.12 14.57 -16.68
N SER A 23 -8.42 14.89 -16.75
CA SER A 23 -9.21 14.85 -18.00
C SER A 23 -9.09 13.50 -18.73
N VAL A 24 -9.05 12.40 -17.98
CA VAL A 24 -8.97 11.03 -18.52
C VAL A 24 -10.36 10.42 -18.50
N GLU A 25 -10.80 9.94 -19.66
CA GLU A 25 -12.00 9.11 -19.75
C GLU A 25 -11.64 7.67 -19.33
N CYS A 26 -12.03 7.30 -18.12
CA CYS A 26 -12.00 5.91 -17.66
C CYS A 26 -13.40 5.31 -17.79
N GLY A 27 -13.54 4.23 -18.55
CA GLY A 27 -14.75 3.43 -18.55
C GLY A 27 -14.90 2.59 -17.29
N ALA A 28 -16.03 1.89 -17.17
CA ALA A 28 -16.29 1.00 -16.04
C ALA A 28 -15.27 -0.14 -15.95
N ALA A 29 -14.82 -0.67 -17.09
CA ALA A 29 -13.84 -1.75 -17.14
C ALA A 29 -12.45 -1.31 -16.62
N GLU A 30 -12.02 -0.10 -16.97
CA GLU A 30 -10.76 0.47 -16.48
C GLU A 30 -10.82 0.75 -14.97
N LYS A 31 -11.97 1.22 -14.48
CA LYS A 31 -12.19 1.46 -13.05
C LYS A 31 -12.22 0.15 -12.26
N ASP A 32 -12.86 -0.88 -12.78
CA ASP A 32 -12.87 -2.22 -12.17
C ASP A 32 -11.46 -2.82 -12.12
N GLU A 33 -10.67 -2.67 -13.18
CA GLU A 33 -9.27 -3.10 -13.19
C GLU A 33 -8.43 -2.33 -12.15
N ALA A 34 -8.62 -1.01 -12.05
CA ALA A 34 -7.96 -0.20 -11.03
C ALA A 34 -8.36 -0.64 -9.61
N ARG A 35 -9.65 -0.98 -9.40
CA ARG A 35 -10.16 -1.51 -8.14
C ARG A 35 -9.51 -2.85 -7.80
N ARG A 36 -9.44 -3.80 -8.75
CA ARG A 36 -8.78 -5.10 -8.54
C ARG A 36 -7.33 -4.93 -8.10
N ARG A 37 -6.57 -4.06 -8.78
CA ARG A 37 -5.18 -3.77 -8.42
C ARG A 37 -5.04 -3.14 -7.04
N PHE A 38 -5.97 -2.26 -6.68
CA PHE A 38 -6.03 -1.69 -5.33
C PHE A 38 -6.31 -2.78 -4.29
N GLU A 39 -7.29 -3.65 -4.53
CA GLU A 39 -7.62 -4.75 -3.64
C GLU A 39 -6.47 -5.75 -3.47
N GLU A 40 -5.77 -6.10 -4.53
CA GLU A 40 -4.59 -6.96 -4.49
C GLU A 40 -3.48 -6.33 -3.64
N ARG A 41 -3.18 -5.04 -3.90
CA ARG A 41 -2.14 -4.28 -3.20
C ARG A 41 -2.40 -4.17 -1.70
N PHE A 42 -3.66 -3.95 -1.33
CA PHE A 42 -4.08 -3.72 0.05
C PHE A 42 -4.81 -4.92 0.67
N SER A 43 -4.69 -6.10 0.07
CA SER A 43 -5.43 -7.32 0.46
C SER A 43 -5.36 -7.60 1.96
N THR A 44 -4.16 -7.56 2.55
CA THR A 44 -3.95 -7.77 3.99
C THR A 44 -4.70 -6.74 4.85
N LEU A 45 -4.71 -5.47 4.46
CA LEU A 45 -5.42 -4.41 5.16
C LEU A 45 -6.93 -4.59 5.02
N LEU A 46 -7.41 -4.83 3.80
CA LEU A 46 -8.84 -5.02 3.52
C LEU A 46 -9.39 -6.26 4.24
N ASP A 47 -8.61 -7.33 4.34
CA ASP A 47 -8.98 -8.54 5.08
C ASP A 47 -9.08 -8.29 6.60
N ALA A 48 -8.19 -7.47 7.17
CA ALA A 48 -8.31 -7.04 8.56
C ALA A 48 -9.59 -6.19 8.79
N LEU A 49 -9.94 -5.34 7.83
CA LEU A 49 -11.11 -4.47 7.89
C LEU A 49 -12.44 -5.22 7.66
N LYS A 50 -12.44 -6.40 7.05
CA LYS A 50 -13.65 -7.24 6.90
C LYS A 50 -14.27 -7.63 8.25
N GLN A 51 -13.45 -7.75 9.28
CA GLN A 51 -13.89 -8.16 10.62
C GLN A 51 -14.45 -6.99 11.44
N LEU A 52 -14.29 -5.76 10.95
CA LEU A 52 -14.79 -4.55 11.59
C LEU A 52 -16.12 -4.15 10.97
N ASP A 53 -17.17 -4.19 11.79
CA ASP A 53 -18.46 -3.63 11.41
C ASP A 53 -18.43 -2.12 11.63
N LEU A 54 -18.23 -1.39 10.54
CA LEU A 54 -18.15 0.07 10.54
C LEU A 54 -19.51 0.64 10.16
N ARG A 55 -20.11 1.40 11.08
CA ARG A 55 -21.41 2.06 10.83
C ARG A 55 -21.32 3.09 9.72
N GLU A 56 -20.25 3.87 9.68
CA GLU A 56 -20.02 4.89 8.67
C GLU A 56 -18.53 5.08 8.38
N LEU A 57 -18.25 5.50 7.15
CA LEU A 57 -16.95 6.01 6.75
C LEU A 57 -16.82 7.45 7.25
N PRO A 58 -15.69 7.86 7.86
CA PRO A 58 -15.48 9.24 8.28
C PRO A 58 -15.48 10.18 7.07
N GLU A 59 -16.60 10.83 6.83
CA GLU A 59 -16.84 11.64 5.63
C GLU A 59 -15.83 12.80 5.51
N GLU A 60 -15.48 13.42 6.63
CA GLU A 60 -14.46 14.48 6.70
C GLU A 60 -13.09 14.01 6.19
N ALA A 61 -12.72 12.75 6.46
CA ALA A 61 -11.45 12.20 6.00
C ALA A 61 -11.46 12.01 4.47
N VAL A 62 -12.58 11.55 3.91
CA VAL A 62 -12.73 11.38 2.45
C VAL A 62 -12.73 12.72 1.74
N GLN A 63 -13.47 13.70 2.25
CA GLN A 63 -13.50 15.05 1.70
C GLN A 63 -12.12 15.71 1.78
N GLY A 64 -11.39 15.54 2.89
CA GLY A 64 -10.02 16.03 2.99
C GLY A 64 -9.08 15.42 1.94
N MET A 65 -9.28 14.14 1.59
CA MET A 65 -8.54 13.48 0.51
C MET A 65 -8.96 13.99 -0.89
N GLU A 66 -10.25 14.22 -1.13
CA GLU A 66 -10.76 14.82 -2.38
C GLU A 66 -10.18 16.24 -2.58
N GLU A 67 -10.20 17.07 -1.54
CA GLU A 67 -9.61 18.40 -1.57
C GLU A 67 -8.10 18.37 -1.82
N ALA A 68 -7.39 17.39 -1.24
CA ALA A 68 -5.96 17.23 -1.47
C ALA A 68 -5.68 16.94 -2.95
N ILE A 69 -6.48 16.07 -3.59
CA ILE A 69 -6.38 15.80 -5.03
C ILE A 69 -6.67 17.08 -5.83
N GLU A 70 -7.67 17.87 -5.44
CA GLU A 70 -8.00 19.12 -6.13
C GLU A 70 -6.94 20.21 -6.00
N LYS A 71 -6.19 20.23 -4.90
CA LYS A 71 -5.08 21.17 -4.67
C LYS A 71 -3.83 20.82 -5.50
N LEU A 72 -3.70 19.57 -5.96
CA LEU A 72 -2.59 19.16 -6.84
C LEU A 72 -2.83 19.63 -8.27
N SER A 73 -1.76 20.07 -8.94
CA SER A 73 -1.76 20.17 -10.40
C SER A 73 -1.80 18.79 -11.04
N GLY A 74 -2.29 18.69 -12.28
CA GLY A 74 -2.32 17.42 -13.00
C GLY A 74 -0.93 16.77 -13.13
N VAL A 75 0.12 17.57 -13.29
CA VAL A 75 1.52 17.08 -13.36
C VAL A 75 1.98 16.50 -12.02
N GLU A 76 1.67 17.16 -10.90
CA GLU A 76 2.00 16.65 -9.57
C GLU A 76 1.25 15.36 -9.26
N LEU A 77 -0.02 15.26 -9.67
CA LEU A 77 -0.81 14.04 -9.51
C LEU A 77 -0.23 12.89 -10.34
N VAL A 78 0.16 13.13 -11.60
CA VAL A 78 0.84 12.12 -12.44
C VAL A 78 2.18 11.70 -11.84
N ALA A 79 2.97 12.65 -11.34
CA ALA A 79 4.25 12.35 -10.68
C ALA A 79 4.05 11.50 -9.43
N LEU A 80 3.02 11.80 -8.62
CA LEU A 80 2.65 11.03 -7.46
C LEU A 80 2.24 9.60 -7.84
N LEU A 81 1.36 9.44 -8.83
CA LEU A 81 0.92 8.14 -9.35
C LEU A 81 2.09 7.31 -9.88
N ALA A 82 3.02 7.92 -10.61
CA ALA A 82 4.23 7.26 -11.10
C ALA A 82 5.18 6.83 -9.97
N SER A 83 5.16 7.53 -8.83
CA SER A 83 5.99 7.21 -7.67
C SER A 83 5.48 6.00 -6.86
N VAL A 84 4.17 5.71 -6.88
CA VAL A 84 3.56 4.64 -6.08
C VAL A 84 4.13 3.24 -6.41
N PRO A 85 4.28 2.84 -7.70
CA PRO A 85 4.98 1.61 -8.05
C PRO A 85 6.42 1.56 -7.52
N LEU A 86 7.17 2.65 -7.65
CA LEU A 86 8.57 2.73 -7.21
C LEU A 86 8.71 2.56 -5.69
N VAL A 87 7.84 3.22 -4.92
CA VAL A 87 7.81 3.10 -3.45
C VAL A 87 7.48 1.67 -3.04
N THR A 88 6.55 1.01 -3.74
CA THR A 88 6.19 -0.38 -3.42
C THR A 88 7.35 -1.33 -3.71
N GLN A 89 8.00 -1.16 -4.87
CA GLN A 89 9.15 -1.98 -5.23
C GLN A 89 10.34 -1.76 -4.27
N ALA A 90 10.54 -0.52 -3.80
CA ALA A 90 11.53 -0.22 -2.78
C ALA A 90 11.22 -0.90 -1.44
N GLN A 91 9.95 -0.96 -1.01
CA GLN A 91 9.55 -1.67 0.20
C GLN A 91 9.81 -3.18 0.11
N GLU A 92 9.56 -3.80 -1.03
CA GLU A 92 9.90 -5.22 -1.26
C GLU A 92 11.41 -5.45 -1.21
N MET A 93 12.19 -4.57 -1.85
CA MET A 93 13.65 -4.62 -1.78
C MET A 93 14.16 -4.51 -0.34
N LEU A 94 13.63 -3.59 0.45
CA LEU A 94 13.99 -3.43 1.87
C LEU A 94 13.67 -4.70 2.69
N ARG A 95 12.52 -5.34 2.45
CA ARG A 95 12.18 -6.63 3.10
C ARG A 95 13.18 -7.72 2.74
N MET A 96 13.58 -7.83 1.48
CA MET A 96 14.59 -8.81 1.04
C MET A 96 15.96 -8.54 1.67
N LEU A 97 16.38 -7.28 1.74
CA LEU A 97 17.64 -6.89 2.38
C LEU A 97 17.62 -7.19 3.89
N ALA A 98 16.50 -6.90 4.57
CA ALA A 98 16.32 -7.20 5.98
C ALA A 98 16.39 -8.71 6.26
N TYR A 99 15.78 -9.53 5.41
CA TYR A 99 15.85 -10.99 5.51
C TYR A 99 17.29 -11.50 5.39
N ARG A 100 18.04 -11.05 4.37
CA ARG A 100 19.45 -11.43 4.19
C ARG A 100 20.33 -10.99 5.37
N ALA A 101 20.12 -9.77 5.88
CA ALA A 101 20.86 -9.30 7.05
C ALA A 101 20.57 -10.13 8.31
N ALA A 102 19.33 -10.59 8.49
CA ALA A 102 18.97 -11.49 9.59
C ALA A 102 19.61 -12.88 9.43
N GLU A 103 19.59 -13.44 8.22
CA GLU A 103 20.26 -14.71 7.89
C GLU A 103 21.77 -14.63 8.18
N GLN A 104 22.41 -13.54 7.77
CA GLN A 104 23.84 -13.35 8.00
C GLN A 104 24.18 -13.21 9.49
N ARG A 105 23.34 -12.51 10.28
CA ARG A 105 23.50 -12.46 11.74
C ARG A 105 23.33 -13.81 12.41
N LEU A 106 22.42 -14.65 11.93
CA LEU A 106 22.25 -16.01 12.43
C LEU A 106 23.49 -16.86 12.11
N LEU A 107 24.00 -16.78 10.87
CA LEU A 107 25.24 -17.46 10.48
C LEU A 107 26.43 -17.01 11.34
N ASP A 108 26.60 -15.70 11.54
CA ASP A 108 27.66 -15.16 12.41
C ASP A 108 27.52 -15.66 13.86
N HIS A 109 26.28 -15.75 14.37
CA HIS A 109 26.02 -16.31 15.70
C HIS A 109 26.38 -17.80 15.77
N TYR A 110 26.02 -18.60 14.76
CA TYR A 110 26.39 -20.03 14.70
C TYR A 110 27.90 -20.24 14.62
N ILE A 111 28.63 -19.42 13.84
CA ILE A 111 30.09 -19.49 13.76
C ILE A 111 30.71 -19.17 15.12
N ARG A 112 30.32 -18.07 15.77
CA ARG A 112 30.85 -17.69 17.09
C ARG A 112 30.56 -18.72 18.17
N SER A 113 29.34 -19.26 18.19
CA SER A 113 28.97 -20.30 19.17
C SER A 113 29.58 -21.67 18.88
N ALA A 114 30.03 -21.94 17.65
CA ALA A 114 30.83 -23.11 17.30
C ALA A 114 32.31 -22.93 17.73
N ASP A 115 32.89 -21.74 17.52
CA ASP A 115 34.25 -21.42 17.98
C ASP A 115 34.36 -21.50 19.52
N ASP A 116 33.38 -20.96 20.27
CA ASP A 116 33.35 -21.03 21.74
C ASP A 116 33.21 -22.47 22.28
N ARG A 117 32.63 -23.40 21.50
CA ARG A 117 32.51 -24.82 21.88
C ARG A 117 33.75 -25.65 21.57
N TYR A 118 34.55 -25.26 20.58
CA TYR A 118 35.74 -25.99 20.16
C TYR A 118 37.06 -25.37 20.65
N GLY A 119 37.04 -24.14 21.18
CA GLY A 119 38.22 -23.41 21.68
C GLY A 119 38.45 -23.47 23.19
N GLY A 120 37.93 -24.48 23.91
CA GLY A 120 38.14 -24.64 25.35
C GLY A 120 39.47 -25.35 25.69
N SER A 121 40.52 -24.57 26.00
CA SER A 121 41.68 -25.00 26.79
C SER A 121 41.87 -24.07 27.98
#